data_AF-A0A352MUY4-F1
#
_entry.id   AF-A0A352MUY4-F1
#
_cell.length_a   1.000
_cell.length_b   1.000
_cell.length_c   1.000
_cell.angle_alpha   90.00
_cell.angle_beta   90.00
_cell.angle_gamma   90.00
#
_symmetry.space_group_name_H-M   'P 1'
#
loop_
_entity.id
_entity.type
_entity.pdbx_description
1 polymer ?
#
loop_
_entity_poly.entity_id
_entity_poly.type
_entity_poly.pdbx_seq_one_letter_code
_entity_poly.pdbx_strand_id
1 'polypeptide(L)'
;MQEENFQISMTKDEMLKFYTNKMIEDGIRGTSDFNTWVYLKDYGDGIDLTKYRNEILQLLYKDERIADANINNEEFWVDMVFYTSYCPYYYDEIDIDRKEESKILSDFYYYCSSRIYQDGYITIRALIDDFTKRVVPNEREERDTMGYVLKKNIVETGFIDKYIQSNNETFITLDNKKEFEALLEIRINELQKEHEEQKDEEEFE
;
A
#
# COMPACT_ATOMS: atom_id res chain seq x y z
N MET A 1 -2.14 39.19 -3.17
CA MET A 1 -3.10 38.20 -3.70
C MET A 1 -4.35 38.32 -2.86
N GLN A 2 -5.52 38.50 -3.48
CA GLN A 2 -6.78 38.33 -2.76
C GLN A 2 -6.97 36.83 -2.57
N GLU A 3 -7.18 36.39 -1.34
CA GLU A 3 -7.63 35.02 -1.06
C GLU A 3 -9.04 34.89 -1.64
N GLU A 4 -9.17 34.14 -2.74
CA GLU A 4 -10.47 33.71 -3.23
C GLU A 4 -10.99 32.63 -2.27
N ASN A 5 -11.97 32.99 -1.45
CA ASN A 5 -12.68 32.03 -0.61
C ASN A 5 -13.58 31.18 -1.50
N PHE A 6 -13.13 29.97 -1.87
CA PHE A 6 -13.95 28.99 -2.53
C PHE A 6 -14.94 28.38 -1.53
N GLN A 7 -16.23 28.55 -1.76
CA GLN A 7 -17.28 27.88 -0.99
C GLN A 7 -17.65 26.58 -1.70
N ILE A 8 -17.23 25.44 -1.13
CA ILE A 8 -17.59 24.11 -1.65
C ILE A 8 -18.92 23.71 -1.01
N SER A 9 -19.94 23.48 -1.85
CA SER A 9 -21.21 22.88 -1.44
C SER A 9 -21.21 21.43 -1.90
N MET A 10 -21.47 20.50 -0.97
CA MET A 10 -21.60 19.07 -1.27
C MET A 10 -23.05 18.63 -1.06
N THR A 11 -23.55 17.78 -1.95
CA THR A 11 -24.78 17.01 -1.73
C THR A 11 -24.58 15.99 -0.60
N LYS A 12 -25.67 15.43 -0.07
CA LYS A 12 -25.60 14.32 0.91
C LYS A 12 -24.73 13.18 0.39
N ASP A 13 -24.92 12.79 -0.88
CA ASP A 13 -24.21 11.64 -1.44
C ASP A 13 -22.72 11.90 -1.64
N GLU A 14 -22.34 13.11 -2.05
CA GLU A 14 -20.94 13.53 -2.16
C GLU A 14 -20.26 13.57 -0.78
N MET A 15 -20.96 14.12 0.22
CA MET A 15 -20.47 14.15 1.60
C MET A 15 -20.23 12.73 2.15
N LEU A 16 -21.19 11.83 1.97
CA LEU A 16 -21.05 10.44 2.43
C LEU A 16 -19.92 9.70 1.71
N LYS A 17 -19.77 9.90 0.39
CA LYS A 17 -18.64 9.35 -0.37
C LYS A 17 -17.31 9.90 0.13
N PHE A 18 -17.23 11.21 0.37
CA PHE A 18 -16.03 11.86 0.86
C PHE A 18 -15.59 11.28 2.21
N TYR A 19 -16.47 11.26 3.22
CA TYR A 19 -16.11 10.74 4.54
C TYR A 19 -15.88 9.23 4.54
N THR A 20 -16.61 8.46 3.72
CA THR A 20 -16.34 7.03 3.57
C THR A 20 -14.96 6.79 2.97
N ASN A 21 -14.62 7.49 1.89
CA ASN A 21 -13.29 7.40 1.29
C ASN A 21 -12.19 7.82 2.28
N LYS A 22 -12.42 8.89 3.04
CA LYS A 22 -11.48 9.35 4.06
C LYS A 22 -11.24 8.31 5.15
N MET A 23 -12.30 7.63 5.64
CA MET A 23 -12.16 6.54 6.61
C MET A 23 -11.33 5.38 6.07
N ILE A 24 -11.54 5.01 4.80
CA ILE A 24 -10.73 3.97 4.13
C ILE A 24 -9.28 4.43 4.00
N GLU A 25 -9.06 5.67 3.59
CA GLU A 25 -7.73 6.23 3.39
C GLU A 25 -6.93 6.29 4.69
N ASP A 26 -7.50 6.88 5.74
CA ASP A 26 -6.89 6.97 7.07
C ASP A 26 -6.67 5.55 7.65
N GLY A 27 -7.62 4.64 7.42
CA GLY A 27 -7.56 3.26 7.87
C GLY A 27 -6.41 2.44 7.28
N ILE A 28 -6.27 2.45 5.94
CA ILE A 28 -5.18 1.75 5.24
C ILE A 28 -3.82 2.35 5.62
N ARG A 29 -3.74 3.67 5.77
CA ARG A 29 -2.47 4.35 6.11
C ARG A 29 -2.03 4.08 7.55
N GLY A 30 -3.00 3.88 8.45
CA GLY A 30 -2.77 3.70 9.88
C GLY A 30 -2.54 2.25 10.33
N THR A 31 -2.47 1.27 9.41
CA THR A 31 -2.38 -0.14 9.78
C THR A 31 -1.27 -0.89 9.05
N SER A 32 -0.63 -1.80 9.77
CA SER A 32 0.20 -2.88 9.21
C SER A 32 -0.57 -4.19 9.07
N ASP A 33 -1.77 -4.32 9.65
CA ASP A 33 -2.45 -5.60 9.88
C ASP A 33 -3.63 -5.81 8.92
N PHE A 34 -3.66 -5.08 7.79
CA PHE A 34 -4.70 -5.07 6.75
C PHE A 34 -6.15 -4.89 7.24
N ASN A 35 -6.35 -4.60 8.52
CA ASN A 35 -7.63 -4.25 9.10
C ASN A 35 -7.49 -3.06 10.05
N THR A 36 -8.62 -2.43 10.35
CA THR A 36 -8.69 -1.33 11.30
C THR A 36 -10.11 -1.17 11.82
N TRP A 37 -10.25 -0.40 12.89
CA TRP A 37 -11.55 0.06 13.35
C TRP A 37 -11.51 1.57 13.57
N VAL A 38 -12.57 2.26 13.15
CA VAL A 38 -12.69 3.73 13.26
C VAL A 38 -14.04 4.11 13.82
N TYR A 39 -14.11 5.14 14.68
CA TYR A 39 -15.40 5.65 15.14
C TYR A 39 -15.99 6.62 14.13
N LEU A 40 -17.27 6.46 13.79
CA LEU A 40 -17.99 7.40 12.93
C LEU A 40 -18.00 8.83 13.48
N LYS A 41 -17.96 8.96 14.81
CA LYS A 41 -17.96 10.25 15.52
C LYS A 41 -16.67 11.05 15.36
N ASP A 42 -15.58 10.39 14.95
CA ASP A 42 -14.26 11.03 14.77
C ASP A 42 -14.14 11.65 13.37
N TYR A 43 -15.18 11.50 12.54
CA TYR A 43 -15.29 12.03 11.19
C TYR A 43 -16.54 12.94 11.07
N GLY A 44 -16.68 13.62 9.93
CA GLY A 44 -17.91 14.34 9.60
C GLY A 44 -17.90 15.86 9.83
N ASP A 45 -16.85 16.44 10.41
CA ASP A 45 -16.69 17.89 10.63
C ASP A 45 -17.96 18.62 11.11
N GLY A 46 -18.60 18.09 12.15
CA GLY A 46 -19.86 18.61 12.72
C GLY A 46 -21.13 17.95 12.15
N ILE A 47 -20.99 17.05 11.19
CA ILE A 47 -22.04 16.15 10.70
C ILE A 47 -22.01 14.86 11.53
N ASP A 48 -23.17 14.54 12.10
CA ASP A 48 -23.39 13.29 12.82
C ASP A 48 -23.54 12.11 11.83
N LEU A 49 -22.42 11.46 11.51
CA LEU A 49 -22.36 10.34 10.57
C LEU A 49 -23.06 9.07 11.07
N THR A 50 -23.34 8.95 12.38
CA THR A 50 -24.03 7.77 12.96
C THR A 50 -25.44 7.58 12.38
N LYS A 51 -26.06 8.67 11.90
CA LYS A 51 -27.37 8.68 11.23
C LYS A 51 -27.36 8.03 9.85
N TYR A 52 -26.18 7.88 9.23
CA TYR A 52 -26.01 7.38 7.87
C TYR A 52 -25.27 6.04 7.82
N ARG A 53 -25.23 5.30 8.94
CA ARG A 53 -24.46 4.05 9.06
C ARG A 53 -24.76 3.04 7.96
N ASN A 54 -26.03 2.90 7.55
CA ASN A 54 -26.41 1.93 6.52
C ASN A 54 -25.89 2.37 5.14
N GLU A 55 -25.98 3.65 4.82
CA GLU A 55 -25.42 4.21 3.58
C GLU A 55 -23.90 4.11 3.56
N ILE A 56 -23.23 4.37 4.68
CA ILE A 56 -21.78 4.21 4.82
C ILE A 56 -21.38 2.75 4.60
N LEU A 57 -22.05 1.80 5.26
CA LEU A 57 -21.78 0.37 5.08
C LEU A 57 -21.97 -0.07 3.61
N GLN A 58 -23.01 0.43 2.93
CA GLN A 58 -23.20 0.17 1.50
C GLN A 58 -22.11 0.77 0.61
N LEU A 59 -21.55 1.92 0.98
CA LEU A 59 -20.43 2.54 0.26
C LEU A 59 -19.14 1.74 0.49
N LEU A 60 -18.89 1.28 1.71
CA LEU A 60 -17.75 0.42 2.04
C LEU A 60 -17.77 -0.87 1.22
N TYR A 61 -18.90 -1.59 1.18
CA TYR A 61 -19.03 -2.82 0.37
C TYR A 61 -18.90 -2.61 -1.14
N LYS A 62 -19.00 -1.38 -1.64
CA LYS A 62 -18.81 -1.04 -3.06
C LYS A 62 -17.38 -0.62 -3.37
N ASP A 63 -16.58 -0.36 -2.35
CA ASP A 63 -15.20 0.09 -2.52
C ASP A 63 -14.28 -1.10 -2.81
N GLU A 64 -13.48 -0.99 -3.86
CA GLU A 64 -12.59 -2.07 -4.30
C GLU A 64 -11.46 -2.39 -3.31
N ARG A 65 -11.19 -1.49 -2.35
CA ARG A 65 -10.16 -1.68 -1.33
C ARG A 65 -10.66 -2.51 -0.15
N ILE A 66 -11.97 -2.60 0.03
CA ILE A 66 -12.62 -3.26 1.17
C ILE A 66 -12.91 -4.72 0.84
N ALA A 67 -12.31 -5.62 1.62
CA ALA A 67 -12.60 -7.05 1.58
C ALA A 67 -13.83 -7.40 2.42
N ASP A 68 -13.95 -6.77 3.61
CA ASP A 68 -15.13 -6.88 4.47
C ASP A 68 -15.27 -5.62 5.34
N ALA A 69 -16.50 -5.33 5.79
CA ALA A 69 -16.76 -4.24 6.72
C ALA A 69 -17.96 -4.55 7.61
N ASN A 70 -17.93 -4.10 8.86
CA ASN A 70 -19.05 -4.22 9.77
C ASN A 70 -19.19 -2.96 10.63
N ILE A 71 -20.40 -2.67 11.11
CA ILE A 71 -20.64 -1.54 12.01
C ILE A 71 -21.20 -2.05 13.34
N ASN A 72 -20.53 -1.67 14.42
CA ASN A 72 -21.08 -1.86 15.76
C ASN A 72 -22.19 -0.82 16.00
N ASN A 73 -23.42 -1.30 16.17
CA ASN A 73 -24.59 -0.43 16.34
C ASN A 73 -24.68 0.25 17.72
N GLU A 74 -23.94 -0.22 18.71
CA GLU A 74 -23.95 0.34 20.08
C GLU A 74 -22.88 1.41 20.24
N GLU A 75 -21.68 1.14 19.71
CA GLU A 75 -20.50 2.00 19.90
C GLU A 75 -20.15 2.83 18.65
N PHE A 76 -20.85 2.60 17.53
CA PHE A 76 -20.70 3.32 16.26
C PHE A 76 -19.27 3.36 15.71
N TRP A 77 -18.49 2.31 15.96
CA TRP A 77 -17.27 2.04 15.21
C TRP A 77 -17.55 1.14 14.01
N VAL A 78 -16.74 1.35 12.98
CA VAL A 78 -16.72 0.59 11.74
C VAL A 78 -15.47 -0.28 11.76
N ASP A 79 -15.65 -1.60 11.68
CA ASP A 79 -14.60 -2.56 11.37
C ASP A 79 -14.39 -2.57 9.86
N MET A 80 -13.15 -2.48 9.40
CA MET A 80 -12.80 -2.57 7.99
C MET A 80 -11.66 -3.55 7.81
N VAL A 81 -11.86 -4.53 6.94
CA VAL A 81 -10.83 -5.44 6.44
C VAL A 81 -10.52 -5.03 5.01
N PHE A 82 -9.26 -4.77 4.72
CA PHE A 82 -8.79 -4.37 3.41
C PHE A 82 -8.24 -5.57 2.64
N TYR A 83 -8.30 -5.51 1.31
CA TYR A 83 -7.49 -6.41 0.50
C TYR A 83 -6.01 -6.09 0.71
N THR A 84 -5.22 -7.09 1.05
CA THR A 84 -3.79 -6.97 1.38
C THR A 84 -2.98 -6.27 0.29
N SER A 85 -3.38 -6.37 -0.98
CA SER A 85 -2.76 -5.66 -2.10
C SER A 85 -2.81 -4.13 -1.96
N TYR A 86 -3.87 -3.58 -1.35
CA TYR A 86 -4.05 -2.14 -1.14
C TYR A 86 -3.40 -1.63 0.15
N CYS A 87 -2.89 -2.51 0.99
CA CYS A 87 -2.14 -2.13 2.18
C CYS A 87 -0.65 -1.97 1.81
N PRO A 88 -0.13 -0.74 1.76
CA PRO A 88 1.26 -0.51 1.34
C PRO A 88 2.27 -1.04 2.37
N TYR A 89 1.88 -1.10 3.64
CA TYR A 89 2.74 -1.51 4.76
C TYR A 89 2.54 -2.96 5.22
N TYR A 90 1.57 -3.68 4.64
CA TYR A 90 1.36 -5.09 4.98
C TYR A 90 2.09 -6.02 4.03
N TYR A 91 2.83 -6.94 4.63
CA TYR A 91 3.44 -8.12 4.04
C TYR A 91 3.57 -9.18 5.13
N ASP A 92 3.41 -10.46 4.78
CA ASP A 92 3.74 -11.53 5.73
C ASP A 92 5.26 -11.59 5.88
N GLU A 93 5.73 -11.86 7.10
CA GLU A 93 7.15 -12.18 7.32
C GLU A 93 7.44 -13.53 6.68
N ILE A 94 8.34 -13.50 5.69
CA ILE A 94 8.78 -14.68 4.97
C ILE A 94 10.23 -14.93 5.34
N ASP A 95 10.49 -16.15 5.82
CA ASP A 95 11.84 -16.66 6.00
C ASP A 95 12.38 -17.07 4.61
N ILE A 96 13.19 -16.19 4.03
CA ILE A 96 13.82 -16.38 2.72
C ILE A 96 15.30 -16.05 2.82
N ASP A 97 16.13 -16.85 2.14
CA ASP A 97 17.57 -16.63 2.06
C ASP A 97 17.88 -15.26 1.45
N ARG A 98 18.81 -14.51 2.06
CA ARG A 98 19.14 -13.14 1.65
C ARG A 98 19.61 -13.05 0.21
N LYS A 99 20.30 -14.08 -0.29
CA LYS A 99 20.71 -14.14 -1.69
C LYS A 99 19.52 -14.37 -2.62
N GLU A 100 18.52 -15.17 -2.24
CA GLU A 100 17.29 -15.31 -3.01
C GLU A 100 16.47 -14.00 -3.00
N GLU A 101 16.35 -13.35 -1.84
CA GLU A 101 15.71 -12.04 -1.69
C GLU A 101 16.36 -10.98 -2.59
N SER A 102 17.69 -10.87 -2.55
CA SER A 102 18.46 -9.97 -3.41
C SER A 102 18.25 -10.25 -4.90
N LYS A 103 18.13 -11.53 -5.27
CA LYS A 103 17.87 -11.93 -6.66
C LYS A 103 16.47 -11.49 -7.12
N ILE A 104 15.43 -11.73 -6.32
CA ILE A 104 14.06 -11.28 -6.61
C ILE A 104 14.04 -9.76 -6.81
N LEU A 105 14.69 -9.01 -5.91
CA LEU A 105 14.74 -7.56 -5.98
C LEU A 105 15.52 -7.06 -7.21
N SER A 106 16.61 -7.75 -7.57
CA SER A 106 17.38 -7.45 -8.79
C SER A 106 16.57 -7.68 -10.06
N ASP A 107 15.85 -8.80 -10.16
CA ASP A 107 14.98 -9.09 -11.31
C ASP A 107 13.86 -8.05 -11.43
N PHE A 108 13.29 -7.63 -10.29
CA PHE A 108 12.30 -6.56 -10.23
C PHE A 108 12.86 -5.19 -10.64
N TYR A 109 14.08 -4.84 -10.19
CA TYR A 109 14.78 -3.63 -10.58
C TYR A 109 14.91 -3.53 -12.11
N TYR A 110 15.42 -4.58 -12.76
CA TYR A 110 15.55 -4.58 -14.23
C TYR A 110 14.21 -4.47 -14.95
N TYR A 111 13.18 -5.13 -14.42
CA TYR A 111 11.84 -5.07 -14.96
C TYR A 111 11.27 -3.64 -14.88
N CYS A 112 11.31 -3.01 -13.69
CA CYS A 112 10.74 -1.68 -13.48
C CYS A 112 11.43 -0.59 -14.30
N SER A 113 12.77 -0.65 -14.44
CA SER A 113 13.53 0.29 -15.27
C SER A 113 13.01 0.37 -16.69
N SER A 114 12.58 -0.76 -17.27
CA SER A 114 12.00 -0.81 -18.62
C SER A 114 10.53 -0.39 -18.68
N ARG A 115 9.73 -0.74 -17.65
CA ARG A 115 8.28 -0.53 -17.62
C ARG A 115 7.90 0.94 -17.48
N ILE A 116 8.57 1.66 -16.58
CA ILE A 116 8.24 3.08 -16.29
C ILE A 116 8.42 3.96 -17.53
N TYR A 117 9.39 3.65 -18.41
CA TYR A 117 9.56 4.38 -19.68
C TYR A 117 8.40 4.20 -20.65
N GLN A 118 7.72 3.06 -20.61
CA GLN A 118 6.61 2.77 -21.52
C GLN A 118 5.31 3.44 -21.08
N ASP A 119 5.05 3.43 -19.77
CA ASP A 119 3.76 3.85 -19.22
C ASP A 119 3.75 5.33 -18.77
N GLY A 120 4.92 5.95 -18.58
CA GLY A 120 5.07 7.35 -18.12
C GLY A 120 4.83 7.54 -16.61
N TYR A 121 3.93 6.75 -16.03
CA TYR A 121 3.78 6.56 -14.59
C TYR A 121 3.16 5.19 -14.28
N ILE A 122 3.40 4.66 -13.09
CA ILE A 122 2.80 3.41 -12.59
C ILE A 122 2.75 3.43 -11.06
N THR A 123 1.77 2.79 -10.44
CA THR A 123 1.79 2.62 -8.97
C THR A 123 2.67 1.44 -8.57
N ILE A 124 3.27 1.50 -7.38
CA ILE A 124 4.07 0.38 -6.84
C ILE A 124 3.22 -0.89 -6.79
N ARG A 125 1.95 -0.79 -6.37
CA ARG A 125 1.01 -1.92 -6.33
C ARG A 125 0.83 -2.55 -7.70
N ALA A 126 0.54 -1.75 -8.73
CA ALA A 126 0.35 -2.25 -10.09
C ALA A 126 1.65 -2.85 -10.67
N LEU A 127 2.80 -2.24 -10.37
CA LEU A 127 4.10 -2.70 -10.83
C LEU A 127 4.49 -4.05 -10.21
N ILE A 128 4.26 -4.22 -8.90
CA ILE A 128 4.48 -5.50 -8.21
C ILE A 128 3.54 -6.56 -8.77
N ASP A 129 2.25 -6.26 -8.91
CA ASP A 129 1.25 -7.20 -9.43
C ASP A 129 1.54 -7.67 -10.87
N ASP A 130 1.94 -6.75 -11.75
CA ASP A 130 2.33 -7.08 -13.14
C ASP A 130 3.59 -7.95 -13.16
N PHE A 131 4.60 -7.63 -12.34
CA PHE A 131 5.82 -8.42 -12.23
C PHE A 131 5.56 -9.84 -11.71
N THR A 132 4.88 -9.98 -10.57
CA THR A 132 4.67 -11.31 -9.94
C THR A 132 3.79 -12.20 -10.82
N LYS A 133 2.77 -11.66 -11.49
CA LYS A 133 1.97 -12.41 -12.47
C LYS A 133 2.78 -12.89 -13.67
N ARG A 134 3.80 -12.14 -14.08
CA ARG A 134 4.68 -12.51 -15.19
C ARG A 134 5.67 -13.60 -14.80
N VAL A 135 6.21 -13.55 -13.58
CA VAL A 135 7.20 -14.52 -13.09
C VAL A 135 6.51 -15.82 -12.64
N VAL A 136 5.38 -15.71 -11.95
CA VAL A 136 4.63 -16.82 -11.36
C VAL A 136 3.16 -16.79 -11.81
N PRO A 137 2.85 -17.20 -13.06
CA PRO A 137 1.52 -17.00 -13.65
C PRO A 137 0.42 -17.90 -13.04
N ASN A 138 0.79 -19.06 -12.50
CA ASN A 138 -0.20 -20.10 -12.14
C ASN A 138 -0.30 -20.39 -10.63
N GLU A 139 0.64 -19.91 -9.82
CA GLU A 139 0.72 -20.26 -8.40
C GLU A 139 0.45 -19.03 -7.54
N ARG A 140 -0.75 -18.95 -6.96
CA ARG A 140 -1.19 -17.77 -6.20
C ARG A 140 -0.33 -17.55 -4.95
N GLU A 141 -0.07 -18.61 -4.19
CA GLU A 141 0.69 -18.51 -2.95
C GLU A 141 2.11 -18.02 -3.22
N GLU A 142 2.80 -18.60 -4.20
CA GLU A 142 4.13 -18.14 -4.63
C GLU A 142 4.14 -16.68 -5.13
N ARG A 143 3.08 -16.22 -5.82
CA ARG A 143 2.93 -14.79 -6.18
C ARG A 143 2.80 -13.90 -4.96
N ASP A 144 1.97 -14.30 -4.00
CA ASP A 144 1.73 -13.53 -2.79
C ASP A 144 3.04 -13.44 -1.99
N THR A 145 3.79 -14.56 -1.86
CA THR A 145 5.14 -14.60 -1.28
C THR A 145 6.10 -13.63 -1.96
N MET A 146 6.22 -13.67 -3.29
CA MET A 146 7.08 -12.75 -4.04
C MET A 146 6.63 -11.30 -3.87
N GLY A 147 5.32 -11.04 -3.85
CA GLY A 147 4.76 -9.72 -3.62
C GLY A 147 5.11 -9.16 -2.24
N TYR A 148 5.07 -10.00 -1.20
CA TYR A 148 5.47 -9.63 0.16
C TYR A 148 6.96 -9.33 0.26
N VAL A 149 7.82 -10.13 -0.37
CA VAL A 149 9.28 -9.86 -0.45
C VAL A 149 9.54 -8.48 -1.08
N LEU A 150 8.89 -8.19 -2.20
CA LEU A 150 9.06 -6.91 -2.89
C LEU A 150 8.54 -5.74 -2.05
N LYS A 151 7.34 -5.87 -1.47
CA LYS A 151 6.76 -4.84 -0.61
C LYS A 151 7.67 -4.53 0.58
N LYS A 152 8.12 -5.54 1.32
CA LYS A 152 9.03 -5.40 2.46
C LYS A 152 10.24 -4.56 2.09
N ASN A 153 10.96 -4.98 1.05
CA ASN A 153 12.18 -4.30 0.61
C ASN A 153 11.93 -2.87 0.13
N ILE A 154 10.81 -2.62 -0.55
CA ILE A 154 10.45 -1.27 -1.00
C ILE A 154 10.06 -0.37 0.18
N VAL A 155 9.33 -0.89 1.17
CA VAL A 155 8.99 -0.15 2.40
C VAL A 155 10.26 0.22 3.15
N GLU A 156 11.21 -0.70 3.29
CA GLU A 156 12.50 -0.47 3.97
C GLU A 156 13.34 0.64 3.33
N THR A 157 13.17 0.90 2.02
CA THR A 157 13.84 2.04 1.38
C THR A 157 13.33 3.42 1.80
N GLY A 158 12.15 3.50 2.43
CA GLY A 158 11.47 4.77 2.76
C GLY A 158 10.81 5.47 1.56
N PHE A 159 10.86 4.89 0.35
CA PHE A 159 10.27 5.51 -0.84
C PHE A 159 8.74 5.64 -0.73
N ILE A 160 8.07 4.61 -0.18
CA ILE A 160 6.61 4.64 0.02
C ILE A 160 6.23 5.80 0.93
N ASP A 161 6.89 5.96 2.08
CA ASP A 161 6.57 7.02 3.04
C ASP A 161 6.73 8.42 2.45
N LYS A 162 7.72 8.60 1.58
CA LYS A 162 7.99 9.87 0.92
C LYS A 162 6.94 10.24 -0.14
N TYR A 163 6.42 9.25 -0.87
CA TYR A 163 5.62 9.48 -2.08
C TYR A 163 4.18 9.00 -2.01
N ILE A 164 3.75 8.35 -0.92
CA ILE A 164 2.37 7.91 -0.75
C ILE A 164 1.41 9.10 -0.80
N GLN A 165 0.42 9.01 -1.69
CA GLN A 165 -0.60 10.04 -1.90
C GLN A 165 -1.80 9.81 -0.97
N SER A 166 -2.75 10.75 -0.97
CA SER A 166 -3.95 10.65 -0.11
C SER A 166 -4.78 9.40 -0.37
N ASN A 167 -4.79 8.89 -1.60
CA ASN A 167 -5.49 7.66 -1.98
C ASN A 167 -4.75 6.37 -1.60
N ASN A 168 -3.66 6.46 -0.83
CA ASN A 168 -2.76 5.37 -0.44
C ASN A 168 -2.05 4.66 -1.59
N GLU A 169 -1.97 5.29 -2.75
CA GLU A 169 -1.11 4.82 -3.84
C GLU A 169 0.20 5.59 -3.82
N THR A 170 1.28 4.86 -4.10
CA THR A 170 2.60 5.45 -4.35
C THR A 170 2.89 5.34 -5.83
N PHE A 171 3.03 6.48 -6.49
CA PHE A 171 3.31 6.58 -7.91
C PHE A 171 4.80 6.68 -8.17
N ILE A 172 5.28 5.87 -9.12
CA ILE A 172 6.57 6.05 -9.76
C ILE A 172 6.31 6.79 -11.07
N THR A 173 6.89 7.98 -11.18
CA THR A 173 6.80 8.87 -12.36
C THR A 173 8.21 9.09 -12.93
N LEU A 174 8.30 9.75 -14.08
CA LEU A 174 9.60 10.13 -14.64
C LEU A 174 10.42 11.03 -13.69
N ASP A 175 9.78 11.78 -12.79
CA ASP A 175 10.45 12.71 -11.88
C ASP A 175 11.13 12.01 -10.70
N ASN A 176 10.52 10.94 -10.17
CA ASN A 176 11.05 10.22 -9.00
C ASN A 176 11.66 8.84 -9.36
N LYS A 177 11.58 8.39 -10.62
CA LYS A 177 12.14 7.11 -11.09
C LYS A 177 13.60 6.90 -10.71
N LYS A 178 14.46 7.89 -10.95
CA LYS A 178 15.90 7.75 -10.68
C LYS A 178 16.18 7.53 -9.19
N GLU A 179 15.38 8.16 -8.33
CA GLU A 179 15.48 7.96 -6.89
C GLU A 179 15.00 6.56 -6.52
N PHE A 180 13.87 6.11 -7.06
CA PHE A 180 13.37 4.76 -6.86
C PHE A 180 14.40 3.70 -7.26
N GLU A 181 14.99 3.83 -8.45
CA GLU A 181 16.03 2.92 -8.95
C GLU A 181 17.27 2.91 -8.05
N ALA A 182 17.75 4.08 -7.62
CA ALA A 182 18.91 4.18 -6.73
C ALA A 182 18.64 3.54 -5.35
N LEU A 183 17.44 3.73 -4.81
CA LEU A 183 17.05 3.13 -3.53
C LEU A 183 16.97 1.61 -3.60
N LEU A 184 16.43 1.06 -4.70
CA LEU A 184 16.44 -0.38 -4.95
C LEU A 184 17.86 -0.93 -5.07
N GLU A 185 18.74 -0.24 -5.80
CA GLU A 185 20.15 -0.65 -5.95
C GLU A 185 20.88 -0.68 -4.61
N ILE A 186 20.66 0.33 -3.75
CA ILE A 186 21.21 0.35 -2.39
C ILE A 186 20.71 -0.87 -1.61
N ARG A 187 19.40 -1.14 -1.60
CA ARG A 187 18.84 -2.28 -0.86
C ARG A 187 19.35 -3.62 -1.37
N ILE A 188 19.50 -3.79 -2.68
CA ILE A 188 20.10 -4.99 -3.29
C ILE A 188 21.51 -5.24 -2.76
N ASN A 189 22.34 -4.18 -2.71
CA ASN A 189 23.71 -4.28 -2.22
C ASN A 189 23.78 -4.58 -0.71
N GLU A 190 22.86 -4.02 0.08
CA GLU A 190 22.74 -4.33 1.51
C GLU A 190 22.43 -5.82 1.74
N LEU A 191 21.44 -6.37 1.04
CA LEU A 191 21.08 -7.79 1.12
C LEU A 191 22.25 -8.70 0.74
N GLN A 192 23.04 -8.33 -0.28
CA GLN A 192 24.22 -9.10 -0.69
C GLN A 192 25.29 -9.09 0.41
N LYS A 193 25.48 -7.95 1.08
CA LYS A 193 26.45 -7.81 2.16
C LYS A 193 26.01 -8.56 3.41
N GLU A 194 24.72 -8.49 3.77
CA GLU A 194 24.12 -9.27 4.86
C GLU A 194 24.33 -10.78 4.62
N HIS A 195 24.18 -11.25 3.38
CA HIS A 195 24.42 -12.66 3.02
C HIS A 195 25.89 -13.09 3.15
N GLU A 196 26.83 -12.21 2.80
CA GLU A 196 28.27 -12.47 2.94
C GLU A 196 28.68 -12.54 4.42
N GLU A 197 28.17 -11.62 5.24
CA GLU A 197 28.45 -11.57 6.69
C GLU A 197 27.90 -12.82 7.41
N GLN A 198 26.69 -13.29 7.06
CA GLN A 198 26.11 -14.53 7.61
C GLN A 198 26.98 -15.77 7.31
N LYS A 199 27.54 -15.85 6.11
CA LYS A 199 28.43 -16.96 5.74
C LYS A 199 29.73 -16.95 6.50
N ASP A 200 30.33 -15.77 6.68
CA ASP A 200 31.56 -15.64 7.43
C ASP A 200 31.34 -16.08 8.88
N GLU A 201 30.23 -15.67 9.52
CA GLU A 201 29.88 -16.09 10.89
C GLU A 201 29.69 -17.61 11.02
N GLU A 202 29.00 -18.26 10.08
CA GLU A 202 28.82 -19.72 10.06
C GLU A 202 30.12 -20.50 9.81
N GLU A 203 31.11 -19.92 9.10
CA GLU A 203 32.42 -20.54 8.88
C GLU A 203 33.35 -20.45 10.11
N PHE A 204 33.05 -19.57 11.08
CA PHE A 204 33.85 -19.38 12.30
C PHE A 204 33.25 -20.03 13.57
N GLU A 205 32.07 -20.66 13.48
CA GLU A 205 31.47 -21.52 14.53
C GLU A 205 31.86 -23.01 14.42
#